data_AF-A0AA47MGJ3-F1
#
_entry.id   AF-A0AA47MGJ3-F1
#
_cell.length_a   1.000
_cell.length_b   1.000
_cell.length_c   1.000
_cell.angle_alpha   90.00
_cell.angle_beta   90.00
_cell.angle_gamma   90.00
#
_symmetry.space_group_name_H-M   'P 1'
#
loop_
_entity.id
_entity.type
_entity.pdbx_description
1 polymer ?
#
loop_
_entity_poly.entity_id
_entity_poly.type
_entity_poly.pdbx_seq_one_letter_code
_entity_poly.pdbx_strand_id
1 'polypeptide(L)'
;MIAHAPQVCSPTQPESNQSDSGQSLRAVVTPQCLLVLDFRGLGLERWLVLELAQQLASHTNSLPFEFRALEAILQHRVNALQSRLNEVHPVILDTLESLVDPKLLSADRTKLHILLQNSKSLSELETDIRVFKDSMLKILDEEEIMEELCLTKWTDPRVFEESSLGIDHAEEMELLLENYYMQAEELGNDTRELKGLIDDSESVIFINLDSHRNVMMRLNLQLTMGTFSLSLFGLMGVAFGMNLESSFEEDPRVFWLVTGFMFLGSGLIWRRLLSFLGRHLEPSFPPPIPPVWKRNLKTPDAKTGLR
;
A
#
# COMPACT_ATOMS: atom_id res chain seq x y z
N MET A 1 12.00 -35.66 62.37
CA MET A 1 12.33 -34.24 62.14
C MET A 1 12.21 -33.99 60.66
N ILE A 2 11.19 -33.22 60.28
CA ILE A 2 10.76 -32.95 58.91
C ILE A 2 11.65 -31.83 58.38
N ALA A 3 12.41 -32.09 57.31
CA ALA A 3 13.16 -31.06 56.60
C ALA A 3 12.41 -30.72 55.31
N HIS A 4 11.92 -29.49 55.23
CA HIS A 4 11.30 -28.91 54.04
C HIS A 4 12.36 -28.76 52.93
N ALA A 5 12.05 -29.31 51.76
CA ALA A 5 12.73 -28.96 50.51
C ALA A 5 12.07 -27.72 49.89
N PRO A 6 12.83 -26.79 49.26
CA PRO A 6 12.26 -25.64 48.59
C PRO A 6 11.52 -26.07 47.31
N GLN A 7 10.28 -25.60 47.17
CA GLN A 7 9.45 -25.81 45.98
C GLN A 7 10.06 -25.11 44.76
N VAL A 8 10.27 -25.87 43.69
CA VAL A 8 10.47 -25.36 42.33
C VAL A 8 9.10 -24.87 41.86
N CYS A 9 8.94 -23.56 41.74
CA CYS A 9 7.74 -22.94 41.19
C CYS A 9 7.81 -23.02 39.66
N SER A 10 7.00 -23.89 39.05
CA SER A 10 6.83 -23.97 37.60
C SER A 10 6.18 -22.69 37.07
N PRO A 11 6.60 -22.14 35.92
CA PRO A 11 5.96 -20.96 35.35
C PRO A 11 4.55 -21.32 34.83
N THR A 12 3.56 -20.68 35.43
CA THR A 12 2.16 -20.65 35.02
C THR A 12 2.07 -20.16 33.57
N GLN A 13 1.38 -20.90 32.70
CA GLN A 13 1.07 -20.43 31.35
C GLN A 13 0.20 -19.16 31.42
N PRO A 14 0.49 -18.10 30.65
CA PRO A 14 -0.50 -17.08 30.37
C PRO A 14 -1.38 -17.51 29.19
N GLU A 15 -2.67 -17.33 29.42
CA GLU A 15 -3.79 -17.62 28.52
C GLU A 15 -3.61 -17.01 27.12
N SER A 16 -4.06 -17.78 26.15
CA SER A 16 -4.24 -17.42 24.75
C SER A 16 -5.26 -16.28 24.59
N ASN A 17 -4.77 -15.06 24.44
CA ASN A 17 -5.50 -14.00 23.73
C ASN A 17 -4.67 -13.58 22.52
N GLN A 18 -4.96 -14.24 21.40
CA GLN A 18 -4.50 -13.86 20.08
C GLN A 18 -5.19 -12.56 19.68
N SER A 19 -4.48 -11.45 19.82
CA SER A 19 -4.73 -10.23 19.06
C SER A 19 -3.38 -9.60 18.73
N ASP A 20 -3.09 -9.64 17.43
CA ASP A 20 -2.15 -8.80 16.71
C ASP A 20 -0.76 -8.61 17.35
N SER A 21 0.07 -9.65 17.26
CA SER A 21 1.49 -9.58 17.62
C SER A 21 2.26 -8.81 16.56
N GLY A 22 2.21 -7.47 16.64
CA GLY A 22 3.27 -6.62 16.11
C GLY A 22 4.60 -7.10 16.71
N GLN A 23 5.64 -7.18 15.90
CA GLN A 23 6.99 -7.54 16.34
C GLN A 23 7.46 -6.50 17.38
N SER A 24 7.25 -6.77 18.66
CA SER A 24 7.63 -5.86 19.74
C SER A 24 8.99 -6.30 20.28
N LEU A 25 10.05 -5.59 19.91
CA LEU A 25 11.33 -5.71 20.60
C LEU A 25 11.18 -5.11 21.99
N ARG A 26 11.36 -5.94 23.03
CA ARG A 26 11.44 -5.47 24.41
C ARG A 26 12.86 -5.67 24.90
N ALA A 27 13.53 -4.59 25.27
CA ALA A 27 14.90 -4.64 25.77
C ALA A 27 15.06 -3.76 27.01
N VAL A 28 15.97 -4.15 27.89
CA VAL A 28 16.38 -3.42 29.09
C VAL A 28 17.87 -3.12 28.95
N VAL A 29 18.20 -1.84 28.85
CA VAL A 29 19.58 -1.37 28.81
C VAL A 29 20.03 -1.12 30.25
N THR A 30 21.21 -1.64 30.60
CA THR A 30 21.93 -1.32 31.83
C THR A 30 23.33 -0.80 31.45
N PRO A 31 24.08 -0.16 32.36
CA PRO A 31 25.40 0.41 32.02
C PRO A 31 26.42 -0.59 31.48
N GLN A 32 26.20 -1.89 31.70
CA GLN A 32 27.15 -2.94 31.30
C GLN A 32 26.54 -4.06 30.45
N CYS A 33 25.20 -4.14 30.38
CA CYS A 33 24.49 -5.24 29.74
C CYS A 33 23.21 -4.76 29.04
N LEU A 34 22.86 -5.39 27.92
CA LEU A 34 21.58 -5.25 27.24
C LEU A 34 20.80 -6.58 27.35
N LEU A 35 19.66 -6.58 28.03
CA LEU A 35 18.77 -7.74 28.11
C LEU A 35 17.63 -7.60 27.11
N VAL A 36 17.52 -8.52 26.15
CA VAL A 36 16.35 -8.61 25.26
C VAL A 36 15.36 -9.62 25.83
N LEU A 37 14.16 -9.15 26.16
CA LEU A 37 13.12 -9.87 26.90
C LEU A 37 12.11 -10.59 25.99
N ASP A 38 11.88 -10.07 24.79
CA ASP A 38 10.91 -10.64 23.86
C ASP A 38 11.52 -10.78 22.46
N PHE A 39 11.64 -12.03 22.01
CA PHE A 39 12.29 -12.42 20.75
C PHE A 39 11.27 -13.09 19.81
N ARG A 40 10.07 -12.52 19.64
CA ARG A 40 9.09 -13.07 18.70
C ARG A 40 9.39 -12.65 17.25
N GLY A 41 10.48 -13.19 16.68
CA GLY A 41 10.80 -13.03 15.25
C GLY A 41 12.11 -13.70 14.83
N LEU A 42 12.06 -14.55 13.78
CA LEU A 42 13.22 -15.23 13.18
C LEU A 42 14.31 -14.25 12.66
N GLY A 43 13.94 -13.02 12.34
CA GLY A 43 14.88 -11.98 11.90
C GLY A 43 15.63 -11.30 13.06
N LEU A 44 15.01 -11.21 14.23
CA LEU A 44 15.58 -10.53 15.41
C LEU A 44 16.79 -11.28 15.95
N GLU A 45 16.76 -12.61 15.98
CA GLU A 45 17.90 -13.42 16.45
C GLU A 45 19.14 -13.23 15.58
N ARG A 46 18.96 -13.18 14.26
CA ARG A 46 20.05 -13.00 13.31
C ARG A 46 20.66 -11.60 13.46
N TRP A 47 19.82 -10.59 13.58
CA TRP A 47 20.26 -9.22 13.87
C TRP A 47 21.01 -9.12 15.21
N LEU A 48 20.48 -9.74 16.26
CA LEU A 48 21.05 -9.70 17.61
C LEU A 48 22.47 -10.27 17.66
N VAL A 49 22.69 -11.38 16.95
CA VAL A 49 23.97 -12.12 16.99
C VAL A 49 24.98 -11.57 16.00
N LEU A 50 24.56 -11.15 14.80
CA LEU A 50 25.51 -10.67 13.78
C LEU A 50 25.79 -9.18 13.87
N GLU A 51 24.78 -8.34 14.10
CA GLU A 51 24.93 -6.89 14.03
C GLU A 51 25.07 -6.28 15.42
N LEU A 52 24.11 -6.54 16.31
CA LEU A 52 24.12 -5.97 17.66
C LEU A 52 25.37 -6.41 18.44
N ALA A 53 25.68 -7.71 18.50
CA ALA A 53 26.86 -8.20 19.22
C ALA A 53 28.19 -7.65 18.67
N GLN A 54 28.30 -7.44 17.35
CA GLN A 54 29.49 -6.83 16.74
C GLN A 54 29.59 -5.34 17.03
N GLN A 55 28.48 -4.60 16.95
CA GLN A 55 28.44 -3.17 17.25
C GLN A 55 28.79 -2.90 18.72
N LEU A 56 28.32 -3.74 19.65
CA LEU A 56 28.65 -3.62 21.07
C LEU A 56 30.07 -4.13 21.43
N ALA A 57 30.59 -5.14 20.73
CA ALA A 57 31.96 -5.64 20.92
C ALA A 57 33.04 -4.72 20.28
N SER A 58 32.64 -3.82 19.40
CA SER A 58 33.52 -2.78 18.84
C SER A 58 33.98 -1.83 19.96
N HIS A 59 35.20 -2.05 20.46
CA HIS A 59 35.89 -1.16 21.41
C HIS A 59 36.49 0.10 20.73
N THR A 60 36.12 0.38 19.49
CA THR A 60 36.73 1.47 18.70
C THR A 60 36.09 2.84 18.94
N ASN A 61 34.92 2.87 19.58
CA ASN A 61 34.20 4.11 19.90
C ASN A 61 34.33 4.42 21.39
N SER A 62 34.81 5.62 21.71
CA SER A 62 34.93 6.17 23.07
C SER A 62 33.58 6.39 23.78
N LEU A 63 32.46 5.98 23.16
CA LEU A 63 31.11 6.23 23.63
C LEU A 63 30.70 5.22 24.72
N PRO A 64 29.92 5.65 25.72
CA PRO A 64 29.39 4.76 26.75
C PRO A 64 28.53 3.62 26.18
N PHE A 65 28.33 2.57 26.98
CA PHE A 65 27.62 1.35 26.54
C PHE A 65 26.16 1.64 26.16
N GLU A 66 25.49 2.51 26.91
CA GLU A 66 24.10 2.90 26.70
C GLU A 66 23.87 3.59 25.35
N PHE A 67 24.80 4.44 24.91
CA PHE A 67 24.74 5.09 23.59
C PHE A 67 24.81 4.04 22.48
N ARG A 68 25.77 3.11 22.57
CA ARG A 68 25.95 2.04 21.59
C ARG A 68 24.76 1.08 21.55
N ALA A 69 24.20 0.76 22.72
CA ALA A 69 23.01 -0.08 22.82
C ALA A 69 21.79 0.62 22.20
N LEU A 70 21.57 1.89 22.49
CA LEU A 70 20.46 2.67 21.97
C LEU A 70 20.60 2.90 20.46
N GLU A 71 21.78 3.29 19.99
CA GLU A 71 22.12 3.44 18.57
C GLU A 71 21.75 2.17 17.78
N ALA A 72 22.20 1.01 18.26
CA ALA A 72 21.92 -0.26 17.60
C ALA A 72 20.40 -0.56 17.55
N ILE A 73 19.67 -0.32 18.64
CA ILE A 73 18.22 -0.53 18.70
C ILE A 73 17.47 0.41 17.76
N LEU A 74 17.81 1.71 17.76
CA LEU A 74 17.19 2.71 16.89
C LEU A 74 17.51 2.42 15.43
N GLN A 75 18.77 2.09 15.12
CA GLN A 75 19.20 1.70 13.78
C GLN A 75 18.43 0.48 13.27
N HIS A 76 18.26 -0.55 14.10
CA HIS A 76 17.44 -1.71 13.75
C HIS A 76 16.01 -1.32 13.42
N ARG A 77 15.41 -0.44 14.23
CA ARG A 77 14.02 -0.03 14.04
C ARG A 77 13.86 0.76 12.74
N VAL A 78 14.74 1.72 12.47
CA VAL A 78 14.74 2.49 11.22
C VAL A 78 14.96 1.58 10.01
N ASN A 79 15.95 0.67 10.07
CA ASN A 79 16.20 -0.30 9.00
C ASN A 79 15.00 -1.21 8.73
N ALA A 80 14.30 -1.65 9.76
CA ALA A 80 13.10 -2.47 9.62
C ALA A 80 11.97 -1.71 8.92
N LEU A 81 11.75 -0.45 9.31
CA LEU A 81 10.75 0.41 8.67
C LEU A 81 11.14 0.72 7.21
N GLN A 82 12.41 1.01 6.94
CA GLN A 82 12.94 1.25 5.60
C GLN A 82 12.81 0.02 4.70
N SER A 83 13.12 -1.18 5.21
CA SER A 83 12.98 -2.42 4.45
C SER A 83 11.53 -2.64 4.03
N ARG A 84 10.57 -2.41 4.94
CA ARG A 84 9.14 -2.50 4.62
C ARG A 84 8.73 -1.50 3.53
N LEU A 85 9.23 -0.26 3.59
CA LEU A 85 8.94 0.71 2.52
C LEU A 85 9.52 0.23 1.17
N ASN A 86 10.77 -0.25 1.18
CA ASN A 86 11.46 -0.72 -0.03
C ASN A 86 10.81 -1.96 -0.67
N GLU A 87 10.11 -2.78 0.11
CA GLU A 87 9.33 -3.91 -0.40
C GLU A 87 8.05 -3.46 -1.10
N VAL A 88 7.31 -2.52 -0.50
CA VAL A 88 5.98 -2.11 -0.99
C VAL A 88 6.10 -1.08 -2.14
N HIS A 89 7.11 -0.20 -2.09
CA HIS A 89 7.33 0.87 -3.06
C HIS A 89 7.36 0.40 -4.53
N PRO A 90 8.22 -0.55 -4.96
CA PRO A 90 8.27 -0.97 -6.36
C PRO A 90 6.99 -1.67 -6.81
N VAL A 91 6.34 -2.43 -5.91
CA VAL A 91 5.10 -3.16 -6.23
C VAL A 91 3.95 -2.18 -6.48
N ILE A 92 3.84 -1.12 -5.68
CA ILE A 92 2.86 -0.05 -5.87
C ILE A 92 3.05 0.60 -7.24
N LEU A 93 4.26 1.06 -7.54
CA LEU A 93 4.53 1.75 -8.81
C LEU A 93 4.23 0.87 -10.04
N ASP A 94 4.65 -0.39 -10.04
CA ASP A 94 4.38 -1.34 -11.14
C ASP A 94 2.87 -1.62 -11.29
N THR A 95 2.18 -1.84 -10.16
CA THR A 95 0.73 -2.09 -10.15
C THR A 95 -0.02 -0.89 -10.74
N LEU A 96 0.41 0.32 -10.41
CA LEU A 96 -0.22 1.55 -10.86
C LEU A 96 0.06 1.86 -12.32
N GLU A 97 1.29 1.63 -12.80
CA GLU A 97 1.59 1.72 -14.22
C GLU A 97 0.71 0.76 -15.04
N SER A 98 0.51 -0.46 -14.53
CA SER A 98 -0.30 -1.47 -15.23
C SER A 98 -1.81 -1.20 -15.20
N LEU A 99 -2.34 -0.58 -14.13
CA LEU A 99 -3.76 -0.26 -13.97
C LEU A 99 -4.17 1.01 -14.72
N VAL A 100 -3.21 1.92 -14.97
CA VAL A 100 -3.43 3.17 -15.69
C VAL A 100 -3.43 2.99 -17.21
N ASP A 101 -2.79 1.93 -17.76
CA ASP A 101 -2.77 1.73 -19.21
C ASP A 101 -4.17 1.37 -19.77
N PRO A 102 -4.82 2.27 -20.55
CA PRO A 102 -6.17 2.09 -21.07
C PRO A 102 -6.32 0.87 -21.99
N LYS A 103 -5.21 0.30 -22.50
CA LYS A 103 -5.22 -0.84 -23.41
C LYS A 103 -5.20 -2.21 -22.70
N LEU A 104 -4.87 -2.24 -21.40
CA LEU A 104 -4.67 -3.48 -20.64
C LEU A 104 -5.79 -3.80 -19.63
N LEU A 105 -6.82 -2.96 -19.51
CA LEU A 105 -7.88 -3.05 -18.49
C LEU A 105 -8.88 -4.22 -18.64
N SER A 106 -8.68 -5.12 -19.59
CA SER A 106 -9.47 -6.35 -19.62
C SER A 106 -9.01 -7.28 -18.49
N ALA A 107 -9.59 -7.07 -17.31
CA ALA A 107 -9.62 -8.00 -16.17
C ALA A 107 -8.36 -8.12 -15.29
N ASP A 108 -8.09 -7.11 -14.46
CA ASP A 108 -7.20 -7.29 -13.31
C ASP A 108 -7.85 -6.84 -11.99
N ARG A 109 -8.97 -7.46 -11.62
CA ARG A 109 -9.50 -7.41 -10.24
C ARG A 109 -8.45 -7.82 -9.22
N THR A 110 -7.55 -8.71 -9.61
CA THR A 110 -6.36 -9.16 -8.88
C THR A 110 -5.39 -8.02 -8.61
N LYS A 111 -5.05 -7.19 -9.60
CA LYS A 111 -4.15 -6.05 -9.40
C LYS A 111 -4.78 -4.93 -8.58
N LEU A 112 -6.08 -4.69 -8.73
CA LEU A 112 -6.80 -3.78 -7.83
C LEU A 112 -6.73 -4.29 -6.39
N HIS A 113 -6.91 -5.60 -6.18
CA HIS A 113 -6.79 -6.20 -4.86
C HIS A 113 -5.37 -6.06 -4.28
N ILE A 114 -4.33 -6.27 -5.10
CA ILE A 114 -2.93 -6.06 -4.72
C ILE A 114 -2.69 -4.59 -4.35
N LEU A 115 -3.21 -3.63 -5.11
CA LEU A 115 -3.11 -2.20 -4.80
C LEU A 115 -3.77 -1.85 -3.48
N LEU A 116 -5.00 -2.34 -3.24
CA LEU A 116 -5.71 -2.13 -1.97
C LEU A 116 -4.97 -2.78 -0.79
N GLN A 117 -4.41 -3.97 -0.98
CA GLN A 117 -3.61 -4.64 0.03
C GLN A 117 -2.33 -3.85 0.36
N ASN A 118 -1.62 -3.37 -0.66
CA ASN A 118 -0.43 -2.55 -0.47
C ASN A 118 -0.74 -1.20 0.15
N SER A 119 -1.88 -0.57 -0.19
CA SER A 119 -2.38 0.65 0.45
C SER A 119 -2.66 0.45 1.94
N LYS A 120 -3.25 -0.69 2.31
CA LYS A 120 -3.43 -1.07 3.72
C LYS A 120 -2.08 -1.22 4.41
N SER A 121 -1.15 -1.99 3.84
CA SER A 121 0.19 -2.18 4.40
C SER A 121 0.98 -0.87 4.52
N LEU A 122 0.81 0.06 3.59
CA LEU A 122 1.40 1.40 3.63
C LEU A 122 0.80 2.25 4.76
N SER A 123 -0.50 2.14 5.01
CA SER A 123 -1.17 2.84 6.12
C SER A 123 -0.77 2.28 7.50
N GLU A 124 -0.53 0.98 7.58
CA GLU A 124 0.07 0.34 8.77
C GLU A 124 1.49 0.86 8.99
N LEU A 125 2.33 0.88 7.94
CA LEU A 125 3.70 1.42 8.00
C LEU A 125 3.72 2.90 8.41
N GLU A 126 2.85 3.73 7.83
CA GLU A 126 2.71 5.15 8.20
C GLU A 126 2.40 5.32 9.69
N THR A 127 1.52 4.46 10.21
CA THR A 127 1.17 4.47 11.63
C THR A 127 2.32 4.03 12.51
N ASP A 128 3.06 2.99 12.11
CA ASP A 128 4.26 2.53 12.82
C ASP A 128 5.34 3.61 12.87
N ILE A 129 5.58 4.32 11.77
CA ILE A 129 6.54 5.43 11.69
C ILE A 129 6.07 6.57 12.59
N ARG A 130 4.78 6.94 12.55
CA ARG A 130 4.20 7.99 13.38
C ARG A 130 4.37 7.68 14.87
N VAL A 131 4.01 6.48 15.30
CA VAL A 131 4.16 6.06 16.70
C VAL A 131 5.63 6.09 17.13
N PHE A 132 6.56 5.64 16.26
CA PHE A 132 7.99 5.71 16.55
C PHE A 132 8.48 7.15 16.69
N LYS A 133 8.11 8.05 15.77
CA LYS A 133 8.43 9.48 15.83
C LYS A 133 7.87 10.14 17.09
N ASP A 134 6.61 9.89 17.42
CA ASP A 134 5.95 10.47 18.59
C ASP A 134 6.63 10.01 19.89
N SER A 135 7.12 8.76 19.93
CA SER A 135 7.92 8.27 21.06
C SER A 135 9.29 8.94 21.14
N MET A 136 9.97 9.17 20.02
CA MET A 136 11.25 9.89 20.01
C MET A 136 11.07 11.35 20.45
N LEU A 137 10.03 12.05 19.97
CA LEU A 137 9.74 13.42 20.36
C LEU A 137 9.50 13.57 21.85
N LYS A 138 8.73 12.65 22.46
CA LYS A 138 8.51 12.68 23.92
C LYS A 138 9.81 12.59 24.70
N ILE A 139 10.75 11.77 24.24
CA ILE A 139 12.06 11.63 24.90
C ILE A 139 12.90 12.89 24.67
N LEU A 140 12.87 13.46 23.46
CA LEU A 140 13.58 14.70 23.12
C LEU A 140 13.03 15.92 23.89
N ASP A 141 11.71 15.98 24.11
CA ASP A 141 11.04 17.10 24.78
C ASP A 141 11.20 17.07 26.32
N GLU A 142 11.50 15.91 26.91
CA GLU A 142 11.59 15.70 28.35
C GLU A 142 13.05 15.62 28.82
N GLU A 143 13.61 16.75 29.26
CA GLU A 143 14.99 16.87 29.77
C GLU A 143 15.31 15.86 30.89
N GLU A 144 14.34 15.55 31.77
CA GLU A 144 14.47 14.54 32.83
C GLU A 144 14.71 13.13 32.26
N ILE A 145 13.96 12.72 31.22
CA ILE A 145 14.14 11.41 30.56
C ILE A 145 15.49 11.35 29.85
N MET A 146 15.92 12.47 29.25
CA MET A 146 17.20 12.56 28.56
C MET A 146 18.38 12.39 29.51
N GLU A 147 18.31 13.00 30.69
CA GLU A 147 19.31 12.78 31.75
C GLU A 147 19.28 11.36 32.33
N GLU A 148 18.10 10.74 32.45
CA GLU A 148 17.95 9.36 32.89
C GLU A 148 18.54 8.34 31.90
N LEU A 149 18.50 8.63 30.59
CA LEU A 149 19.10 7.79 29.56
C LEU A 149 20.62 7.72 29.64
N CYS A 150 21.27 8.74 30.23
CA CYS A 150 22.72 8.83 30.41
C CYS A 150 23.20 8.06 31.65
N LEU A 151 23.05 6.74 31.64
CA LEU A 151 23.29 5.86 32.80
C LEU A 151 24.72 5.93 33.38
N THR A 152 25.73 6.24 32.57
CA THR A 152 27.13 6.35 33.03
C THR A 152 27.34 7.55 33.97
N LYS A 153 26.58 8.66 33.77
CA LYS A 153 26.57 9.84 34.66
C LYS A 153 26.22 9.48 36.11
N TRP A 154 25.38 8.45 36.27
CA TRP A 154 24.88 7.99 37.57
C TRP A 154 25.71 6.85 38.18
N THR A 155 26.62 6.25 37.40
CA THR A 155 27.37 5.05 37.81
C THR A 155 28.82 5.36 38.20
N ASP A 156 29.44 6.39 37.60
CA ASP A 156 30.81 6.83 37.96
C ASP A 156 30.82 8.28 38.49
N PRO A 157 31.19 8.51 39.76
CA PRO A 157 31.25 9.85 40.34
C PRO A 157 32.31 10.76 39.68
N ARG A 158 33.27 10.21 38.92
CA ARG A 158 34.28 11.00 38.18
C ARG A 158 33.72 11.60 36.89
N VAL A 159 32.84 10.86 36.21
CA VAL A 159 32.15 11.31 35.00
C VAL A 159 31.12 12.39 35.35
N PHE A 160 30.51 12.32 36.53
CA PHE A 160 29.66 13.39 37.07
C PHE A 160 30.41 14.73 37.21
N GLU A 161 31.67 14.70 37.64
CA GLU A 161 32.52 15.89 37.82
C GLU A 161 33.09 16.41 36.48
N GLU A 162 33.38 15.53 35.51
CA GLU A 162 33.77 15.90 34.13
C GLU A 162 32.60 16.43 33.29
N SER A 163 31.38 15.91 33.49
CA SER A 163 30.16 16.43 32.84
C SER A 163 29.87 17.87 33.28
N SER A 164 30.18 18.21 34.54
CA SER A 164 30.15 19.59 35.05
C SER A 164 31.20 20.51 34.41
N LEU A 165 32.20 19.97 33.70
CA LEU A 165 33.34 20.70 33.15
C LEU A 165 33.30 20.90 31.62
N GLY A 166 32.23 20.45 30.94
CA GLY A 166 31.92 20.90 29.57
C GLY A 166 31.75 19.82 28.50
N ILE A 167 31.56 18.55 28.86
CA ILE A 167 31.02 17.52 27.94
C ILE A 167 29.63 17.17 28.45
N ASP A 168 28.59 17.73 27.84
CA ASP A 168 27.24 17.37 28.22
C ASP A 168 26.84 16.09 27.49
N HIS A 169 26.96 14.96 28.20
CA HIS A 169 26.50 13.67 27.67
C HIS A 169 25.00 13.70 27.31
N ALA A 170 24.20 14.60 27.90
CA ALA A 170 22.81 14.78 27.50
C ALA A 170 22.72 15.38 26.08
N GLU A 171 23.54 16.39 25.75
CA GLU A 171 23.59 16.99 24.41
C GLU A 171 24.04 15.97 23.34
N GLU A 172 25.04 15.13 23.64
CA GLU A 172 25.45 14.05 22.73
C GLU A 172 24.32 13.02 22.51
N MET A 173 23.55 12.73 23.56
CA MET A 173 22.41 11.81 23.47
C MET A 173 21.28 12.42 22.64
N GLU A 174 20.97 13.70 22.87
CA GLU A 174 20.00 14.47 22.10
C GLU A 174 20.32 14.41 20.60
N LEU A 175 21.56 14.76 20.22
CA LEU A 175 22.01 14.73 18.83
C LEU A 175 21.85 13.35 18.18
N LEU A 176 22.10 12.27 18.93
CA LEU A 176 21.90 10.90 18.46
C LEU A 176 20.42 10.63 18.18
N LEU A 177 19.54 10.98 19.13
CA LEU A 177 18.09 10.78 18.97
C LEU A 177 17.52 11.65 17.85
N GLU A 178 17.94 12.91 17.74
CA GLU A 178 17.55 13.83 16.67
C GLU A 178 17.89 13.25 15.29
N ASN A 179 19.09 12.68 15.13
CA ASN A 179 19.49 12.07 13.87
C ASN A 179 18.59 10.89 13.47
N TYR A 180 18.18 10.03 14.42
CA TYR A 180 17.23 8.95 14.13
C TYR A 180 15.79 9.44 13.96
N TYR A 181 15.39 10.50 14.66
CA TYR A 181 14.12 11.17 14.44
C TYR A 181 14.03 11.73 13.01
N MET A 182 15.08 12.40 12.53
CA MET A 182 15.15 12.93 11.17
C MET A 182 15.06 11.84 10.11
N GLN A 183 15.76 10.71 10.31
CA GLN A 183 15.65 9.55 9.41
C GLN A 183 14.23 8.96 9.41
N ALA A 184 13.57 8.87 10.56
CA ALA A 184 12.18 8.42 10.63
C ALA A 184 11.21 9.41 9.99
N GLU A 185 11.50 10.72 10.05
CA GLU A 185 10.74 11.75 9.36
C GLU A 185 10.85 11.66 7.85
N GLU A 186 12.06 11.49 7.32
CA GLU A 186 12.30 11.26 5.90
C GLU A 186 11.48 10.05 5.41
N LEU A 187 11.58 8.93 6.13
CA LEU A 187 10.82 7.72 5.80
C LEU A 187 9.29 7.96 5.86
N GLY A 188 8.82 8.76 6.82
CA GLY A 188 7.42 9.14 6.93
C GLY A 188 6.95 10.02 5.77
N ASN A 189 7.80 10.89 5.27
CA ASN A 189 7.51 11.73 4.10
C ASN A 189 7.43 10.89 2.83
N ASP A 190 8.38 9.97 2.59
CA ASP A 190 8.36 9.06 1.44
C ASP A 190 7.10 8.18 1.46
N THR A 191 6.73 7.67 2.63
CA THR A 191 5.50 6.89 2.84
C THR A 191 4.25 7.72 2.50
N ARG A 192 4.22 9.00 2.91
CA ARG A 192 3.10 9.91 2.62
C ARG A 192 3.02 10.28 1.14
N GLU A 193 4.16 10.50 0.49
CA GLU A 193 4.21 10.75 -0.95
C GLU A 193 3.64 9.55 -1.72
N LEU A 194 4.09 8.34 -1.40
CA LEU A 194 3.61 7.12 -2.05
C LEU A 194 2.11 6.88 -1.84
N LYS A 195 1.59 7.24 -0.66
CA LYS A 195 0.15 7.18 -0.37
C LYS A 195 -0.64 8.23 -1.15
N GLY A 196 -0.14 9.46 -1.19
CA GLY A 196 -0.72 10.53 -1.99
C GLY A 196 -0.76 10.19 -3.47
N LEU A 197 0.28 9.50 -3.97
CA LEU A 197 0.22 8.87 -5.28
C LEU A 197 -0.99 7.94 -5.31
N ILE A 198 -1.04 6.84 -4.53
CA ILE A 198 -2.14 5.85 -4.57
C ILE A 198 -3.53 6.50 -4.64
N ASP A 199 -3.81 7.45 -3.75
CA ASP A 199 -5.08 8.17 -3.68
C ASP A 199 -5.40 8.90 -5.00
N ASP A 200 -4.41 9.56 -5.62
CA ASP A 200 -4.55 10.22 -6.91
C ASP A 200 -4.95 9.23 -8.03
N SER A 201 -4.38 8.02 -8.08
CA SER A 201 -4.78 7.03 -9.11
C SER A 201 -6.02 6.24 -8.76
N GLU A 202 -6.39 6.09 -7.49
CA GLU A 202 -7.60 5.38 -7.12
C GLU A 202 -8.81 5.97 -7.85
N SER A 203 -8.90 7.30 -7.88
CA SER A 203 -9.95 8.02 -8.61
C SER A 203 -9.94 7.70 -10.11
N VAL A 204 -8.76 7.67 -10.74
CA VAL A 204 -8.58 7.37 -12.17
C VAL A 204 -8.95 5.92 -12.48
N ILE A 205 -8.53 4.98 -11.64
CA ILE A 205 -8.82 3.56 -11.78
C ILE A 205 -10.31 3.31 -11.62
N PHE A 206 -10.95 3.94 -10.64
CA PHE A 206 -12.39 3.80 -10.43
C PHE A 206 -13.20 4.33 -11.62
N ILE A 207 -12.84 5.52 -12.12
CA ILE A 207 -13.45 6.10 -13.34
C ILE A 207 -13.31 5.16 -14.53
N ASN A 208 -12.15 4.51 -14.70
CA ASN A 208 -11.89 3.62 -15.82
C ASN A 208 -12.67 2.29 -15.71
N LEU A 209 -12.74 1.70 -14.52
CA LEU A 209 -13.55 0.50 -14.26
C LEU A 209 -15.04 0.75 -14.51
N ASP A 210 -15.55 1.92 -14.11
CA ASP A 210 -16.93 2.31 -14.38
C ASP A 210 -17.16 2.50 -15.89
N SER A 211 -16.22 3.13 -16.60
CA SER A 211 -16.24 3.25 -18.07
C SER A 211 -16.35 1.89 -18.77
N HIS A 212 -15.57 0.88 -18.36
CA HIS A 212 -15.66 -0.46 -18.94
C HIS A 212 -17.02 -1.12 -18.69
N ARG A 213 -17.55 -1.02 -17.45
CA ARG A 213 -18.90 -1.51 -17.14
C ARG A 213 -19.97 -0.80 -17.99
N ASN A 214 -19.82 0.51 -18.19
CA ASN A 214 -20.71 1.31 -19.00
C ASN A 214 -20.65 0.92 -20.49
N VAL A 215 -19.47 0.57 -21.02
CA VAL A 215 -19.31 0.03 -22.37
C VAL A 215 -20.00 -1.33 -22.51
N MET A 216 -19.79 -2.25 -21.57
CA MET A 216 -20.42 -3.57 -21.59
C MET A 216 -21.95 -3.47 -21.52
N MET A 217 -22.48 -2.60 -20.64
CA MET A 217 -23.92 -2.37 -20.54
C MET A 217 -24.49 -1.76 -21.83
N ARG A 218 -23.75 -0.82 -22.45
CA ARG A 218 -24.11 -0.26 -23.75
C ARG A 218 -24.14 -1.33 -24.85
N LEU A 219 -23.15 -2.21 -24.91
CA LEU A 219 -23.12 -3.31 -25.89
C LEU A 219 -24.29 -4.28 -25.69
N ASN A 220 -24.62 -4.64 -24.45
CA ASN A 220 -25.77 -5.50 -24.16
C ASN A 220 -27.11 -4.87 -24.57
N LEU A 221 -27.28 -3.58 -24.27
CA LEU A 221 -28.47 -2.83 -24.65
C LEU A 221 -28.58 -2.71 -26.17
N GLN A 222 -27.46 -2.42 -26.85
CA GLN A 222 -27.39 -2.48 -28.30
C GLN A 222 -27.81 -3.88 -28.77
N LEU A 223 -27.14 -4.98 -28.40
CA LEU A 223 -27.54 -6.33 -28.83
C LEU A 223 -29.04 -6.64 -28.61
N THR A 224 -29.60 -6.23 -27.46
CA THR A 224 -31.02 -6.44 -27.13
C THR A 224 -31.97 -5.69 -28.08
N MET A 225 -31.63 -4.46 -28.48
CA MET A 225 -32.41 -3.73 -29.49
C MET A 225 -32.41 -4.46 -30.85
N GLY A 226 -31.42 -5.32 -31.10
CA GLY A 226 -31.11 -5.88 -32.41
C GLY A 226 -31.75 -7.23 -32.56
N THR A 227 -31.68 -8.02 -31.50
CA THR A 227 -32.52 -9.19 -31.33
C THR A 227 -33.99 -8.81 -31.30
N PHE A 228 -34.38 -7.67 -30.70
CA PHE A 228 -35.76 -7.17 -30.78
C PHE A 228 -36.17 -6.84 -32.23
N SER A 229 -35.34 -6.07 -32.94
CA SER A 229 -35.62 -5.71 -34.34
C SER A 229 -35.64 -6.93 -35.28
N LEU A 230 -34.75 -7.89 -35.06
CA LEU A 230 -34.71 -9.13 -35.83
C LEU A 230 -35.91 -10.03 -35.49
N SER A 231 -36.31 -10.11 -34.23
CA SER A 231 -37.48 -10.90 -33.80
C SER A 231 -38.76 -10.38 -34.43
N LEU A 232 -38.99 -9.05 -34.45
CA LEU A 232 -40.21 -8.46 -34.99
C LEU A 232 -40.44 -8.83 -36.46
N PHE A 233 -39.40 -8.71 -37.30
CA PHE A 233 -39.50 -9.11 -38.71
C PHE A 233 -39.33 -10.60 -38.90
N GLY A 234 -38.56 -11.28 -38.05
CA GLY A 234 -38.39 -12.73 -38.07
C GLY A 234 -39.72 -13.48 -37.90
N LEU A 235 -40.62 -12.98 -37.05
CA LEU A 235 -41.99 -13.53 -36.92
C LEU A 235 -42.76 -13.53 -38.24
N MET A 236 -42.59 -12.49 -39.06
CA MET A 236 -43.22 -12.44 -40.39
C MET A 236 -42.67 -13.55 -41.29
N GLY A 237 -41.36 -13.84 -41.21
CA GLY A 237 -40.69 -14.88 -41.99
C GLY A 237 -41.07 -16.27 -41.52
N VAL A 238 -41.20 -16.45 -40.21
CA VAL A 238 -41.75 -17.68 -39.63
C VAL A 238 -43.17 -17.89 -40.12
N ALA A 239 -44.03 -16.86 -40.13
CA ALA A 239 -45.41 -16.98 -40.58
C ALA A 239 -45.54 -17.44 -42.04
N PHE A 240 -44.71 -16.92 -42.95
CA PHE A 240 -44.65 -17.36 -44.35
C PHE A 240 -43.88 -18.68 -44.57
N GLY A 241 -43.01 -19.07 -43.64
CA GLY A 241 -42.29 -20.34 -43.66
C GLY A 241 -43.09 -21.51 -43.09
N MET A 242 -44.26 -21.26 -42.50
CA MET A 242 -45.19 -22.33 -42.12
C MET A 242 -45.92 -22.83 -43.37
N ASN A 243 -46.17 -24.15 -43.43
CA ASN A 243 -46.87 -24.85 -44.52
C ASN A 243 -48.37 -24.49 -44.57
N LEU A 244 -48.67 -23.21 -44.79
CA LEU A 244 -50.01 -22.67 -45.02
C LEU A 244 -50.14 -22.38 -46.52
N GLU A 245 -51.21 -22.87 -47.13
CA GLU A 245 -51.48 -22.71 -48.57
C GLU A 245 -51.77 -21.23 -48.87
N SER A 246 -50.73 -20.49 -49.28
CA SER A 246 -50.80 -19.06 -49.62
C SER A 246 -50.64 -18.92 -51.14
N SER A 247 -51.62 -18.33 -51.82
CA SER A 247 -51.60 -18.12 -53.28
C SER A 247 -50.54 -17.14 -53.81
N PHE A 248 -49.53 -16.79 -53.01
CA PHE A 248 -48.41 -15.88 -53.33
C PHE A 248 -47.08 -16.60 -53.60
N GLU A 249 -47.05 -17.94 -53.55
CA GLU A 249 -45.83 -18.76 -53.62
C GLU A 249 -45.30 -18.99 -55.05
N GLU A 250 -46.14 -18.78 -56.08
CA GLU A 250 -45.83 -19.15 -57.47
C GLU A 250 -44.84 -18.20 -58.17
N ASP A 251 -44.62 -16.99 -57.63
CA ASP A 251 -43.77 -15.97 -58.24
C ASP A 251 -42.41 -15.80 -57.52
N PRO A 252 -41.27 -16.16 -58.15
CA PRO A 252 -39.94 -16.00 -57.55
C PRO A 252 -39.55 -14.55 -57.24
N ARG A 253 -40.28 -13.56 -57.79
CA ARG A 253 -40.11 -12.12 -57.49
C ARG A 253 -40.69 -11.72 -56.14
N VAL A 254 -41.77 -12.37 -55.71
CA VAL A 254 -42.45 -12.07 -54.43
C VAL A 254 -41.57 -12.45 -53.25
N PHE A 255 -40.90 -13.60 -53.34
CA PHE A 255 -39.93 -14.05 -52.35
C PHE A 255 -38.84 -13.00 -52.08
N TRP A 256 -38.16 -12.54 -53.13
CA TRP A 256 -37.11 -11.51 -53.01
C TRP A 256 -37.63 -10.18 -52.49
N LEU A 257 -38.87 -9.79 -52.84
CA LEU A 257 -39.50 -8.58 -52.33
C LEU A 257 -39.74 -8.69 -50.80
N VAL A 258 -40.33 -9.79 -50.35
CA VAL A 258 -40.61 -10.02 -48.92
C VAL A 258 -39.33 -10.12 -48.11
N THR A 259 -38.34 -10.89 -48.57
CA THR A 259 -37.02 -10.97 -47.90
C THR A 259 -36.33 -9.60 -47.86
N GLY A 260 -36.36 -8.84 -48.95
CA GLY A 260 -35.81 -7.49 -49.00
C GLY A 260 -36.51 -6.53 -48.04
N PHE A 261 -37.85 -6.56 -47.98
CA PHE A 261 -38.63 -5.73 -47.07
C PHE A 261 -38.35 -6.07 -45.59
N MET A 262 -38.20 -7.36 -45.26
CA MET A 262 -37.89 -7.79 -43.90
C MET A 262 -36.51 -7.34 -43.44
N PHE A 263 -35.47 -7.55 -44.27
CA PHE A 263 -34.11 -7.09 -43.95
C PHE A 263 -34.04 -5.57 -43.85
N LEU A 264 -34.68 -4.86 -44.79
CA LEU A 264 -34.70 -3.40 -44.81
C LEU A 264 -35.47 -2.84 -43.60
N GLY A 265 -36.64 -3.39 -43.30
CA GLY A 265 -37.46 -3.00 -42.16
C GLY A 265 -36.73 -3.21 -40.82
N SER A 266 -36.09 -4.38 -40.66
CA SER A 266 -35.31 -4.69 -39.46
C SER A 266 -34.09 -3.78 -39.32
N GLY A 267 -33.37 -3.50 -40.42
CA GLY A 267 -32.26 -2.56 -40.43
C GLY A 267 -32.67 -1.12 -40.10
N LEU A 268 -33.81 -0.66 -40.60
CA LEU A 268 -34.34 0.69 -40.34
C LEU A 268 -34.77 0.85 -38.88
N ILE A 269 -35.45 -0.14 -38.30
CA ILE A 269 -35.87 -0.12 -36.89
C ILE A 269 -34.66 -0.18 -35.97
N TRP A 270 -33.70 -1.06 -36.25
CA TRP A 270 -32.41 -1.11 -35.54
C TRP A 270 -31.69 0.24 -35.56
N ARG A 271 -31.56 0.85 -36.74
CA ARG A 271 -30.91 2.17 -36.90
C ARG A 271 -31.67 3.27 -36.15
N ARG A 272 -33.00 3.25 -36.16
CA ARG A 272 -33.84 4.21 -35.43
C ARG A 272 -33.67 4.07 -33.92
N LEU A 273 -33.64 2.84 -33.40
CA LEU A 273 -33.39 2.55 -31.98
C LEU A 273 -31.99 3.00 -31.55
N LEU A 274 -30.96 2.72 -32.37
CA LEU A 274 -29.59 3.19 -32.10
C LEU A 274 -29.47 4.71 -32.12
N SER A 275 -30.13 5.38 -33.07
CA SER A 275 -30.13 6.85 -33.16
C SER A 275 -30.86 7.49 -31.98
N PHE A 276 -31.97 6.90 -31.53
CA PHE A 276 -32.68 7.34 -30.34
C PHE A 276 -31.80 7.19 -29.10
N LEU A 277 -31.10 6.08 -28.97
CA LEU A 277 -30.19 5.84 -27.86
C LEU A 277 -28.98 6.79 -27.89
N GLY A 278 -28.38 7.04 -29.05
CA GLY A 278 -27.24 7.94 -29.20
C GLY A 278 -27.54 9.39 -28.82
N ARG A 279 -28.79 9.83 -28.95
CA ARG A 279 -29.24 11.19 -28.57
C ARG A 279 -29.60 11.32 -27.08
N HIS A 280 -29.92 10.21 -26.42
CA HIS A 280 -30.30 10.20 -25.00
C HIS A 280 -29.20 9.67 -24.07
N LEU A 281 -28.23 8.91 -24.59
CA LEU A 281 -27.01 8.47 -23.91
C LEU A 281 -25.80 9.14 -24.55
N GLU A 282 -25.77 10.47 -24.56
CA GLU A 282 -24.55 11.20 -24.87
C GLU A 282 -23.49 10.83 -23.82
N PRO A 283 -22.26 10.50 -24.23
CA PRO A 283 -21.30 9.89 -23.35
C PRO A 283 -20.70 10.96 -22.44
N SER A 284 -20.83 10.77 -21.13
CA SER A 284 -19.74 11.21 -20.24
C SER A 284 -18.56 10.28 -20.52
N PHE A 285 -17.86 10.48 -21.65
CA PHE A 285 -16.49 10.02 -21.72
C PHE A 285 -15.73 10.91 -20.74
N PRO A 286 -15.18 10.38 -19.64
CA PRO A 286 -14.17 11.14 -18.93
C PRO A 286 -13.09 11.47 -19.97
N PRO A 287 -12.61 12.72 -20.05
CA PRO A 287 -11.46 13.04 -20.89
C PRO A 287 -10.33 12.05 -20.57
N PRO A 288 -9.49 11.66 -21.54
CA PRO A 288 -8.31 10.86 -21.25
C PRO A 288 -7.51 11.60 -20.18
N ILE A 289 -7.55 11.08 -18.95
CA ILE A 289 -6.89 11.71 -17.82
C ILE A 289 -5.40 11.54 -18.10
N PRO A 290 -4.63 12.64 -18.26
CA PRO A 290 -3.19 12.52 -18.42
C PRO A 290 -2.64 11.79 -17.20
N PRO A 291 -1.61 10.93 -17.34
CA PRO A 291 -1.06 10.21 -16.21
C PRO A 291 -0.48 11.21 -15.20
N VAL A 292 -1.28 11.55 -14.18
CA VAL A 292 -0.96 12.57 -13.17
C VAL A 292 0.36 12.21 -12.46
N TRP A 293 0.60 10.91 -12.30
CA TRP A 293 1.75 10.36 -11.58
C TRP A 293 3.08 10.49 -12.32
N LYS A 294 3.08 10.59 -13.65
CA LYS A 294 4.31 10.86 -14.42
C LYS A 294 4.85 12.27 -14.17
N ARG A 295 4.05 13.17 -13.58
CA ARG A 295 4.48 14.50 -13.18
C ARG A 295 5.20 14.50 -11.84
N ASN A 296 4.74 13.69 -10.88
CA ASN A 296 5.32 13.61 -9.53
C ASN A 296 6.61 12.79 -9.49
N LEU A 297 6.74 11.72 -10.30
CA LEU A 297 8.00 10.97 -10.40
C LEU A 297 9.15 11.70 -11.11
N LYS A 298 8.93 12.91 -11.64
CA LYS A 298 9.93 13.65 -12.42
C LYS A 298 10.45 14.89 -11.68
N THR A 299 11.00 14.68 -10.49
CA THR A 299 12.00 15.56 -9.86
C THR A 299 12.70 14.75 -8.75
N PRO A 300 14.01 14.49 -8.88
CA PRO A 300 15.01 15.47 -8.45
C PRO A 300 16.11 15.74 -9.49
N ASP A 301 16.86 16.80 -9.24
CA ASP A 301 17.68 17.59 -10.15
C ASP A 301 18.70 16.88 -11.03
N ALA A 302 18.75 17.30 -12.29
CA ALA A 302 19.95 17.30 -13.13
C ALA A 302 20.20 18.71 -13.67
N LYS A 303 20.71 19.60 -12.81
CA LYS A 303 21.49 20.77 -13.24
C LYS A 303 22.79 20.85 -12.47
N THR A 304 23.70 19.95 -12.86
CA THR A 304 25.13 20.17 -12.72
C THR A 304 25.58 21.20 -13.77
N GLY A 305 26.14 22.33 -13.31
CA GLY A 305 27.11 23.16 -14.02
C GLY A 305 26.59 24.13 -15.09
N LEU A 306 26.77 25.43 -14.87
CA LEU A 306 27.82 26.22 -15.55
C LEU A 306 27.61 27.74 -15.30
N ARG A 307 28.27 28.30 -14.28
CA ARG A 307 29.12 29.51 -14.31
C ARG A 307 29.47 29.97 -12.91
#